data_AF-R9LVM4-F1
#
_entry.id   AF-R9LVM4-F1
#
_cell.length_a   1.000
_cell.length_b   1.000
_cell.length_c   1.000
_cell.angle_alpha   90.00
_cell.angle_beta   90.00
_cell.angle_gamma   90.00
#
_symmetry.space_group_name_H-M   'P 1'
#
loop_
_entity.id
_entity.type
_entity.pdbx_description
1 polymer ?
#
loop_
_entity_poly.entity_id
_entity_poly.type
_entity_poly.pdbx_seq_one_letter_code
_entity_poly.pdbx_strand_id
1 'polypeptide(L)'
;MERLRACMQPFGIDQWGACRFSELPPLLEVRSRERIPQNAQSVLVFLFGYYTEAFPDRNIARYAVPDDYHSILRPLLAEVAASCAERFPGEAFVPFIDSSPIDEVAAAALAGLGEVGLNGLLLNPVYGSYCFIGEIVTTLPLEIPPPQPQQLCTRCGACRAACPSGALAQGRFTRERCRSELTQKKGELTLWEQEQIREGGLVWGCDRCTEACPVNRSAAKSRVEGFYRNPAPVVDAQNAALLCKTKSYGWRGKNILLRNLHILSGETKDVVS
;
A
#
# COMPACT_ATOMS: atom_id res chain seq x y z
N MET A 1 9.94 25.43 -2.27
CA MET A 1 9.55 24.34 -3.20
C MET A 1 10.64 23.93 -4.17
N GLU A 2 11.31 24.85 -4.90
CA GLU A 2 12.35 24.49 -5.89
C GLU A 2 13.54 23.73 -5.28
N ARG A 3 14.04 24.18 -4.12
CA ARG A 3 15.10 23.46 -3.37
C ARG A 3 14.69 22.04 -2.97
N LEU A 4 13.43 21.81 -2.60
CA LEU A 4 12.92 20.47 -2.31
C LEU A 4 12.87 19.60 -3.57
N ARG A 5 12.44 20.16 -4.70
CA ARG A 5 12.46 19.44 -5.99
C ARG A 5 13.87 19.00 -6.36
N ALA A 6 14.88 19.82 -6.09
CA ALA A 6 16.28 19.46 -6.28
C ALA A 6 16.78 18.33 -5.36
N CYS A 7 16.10 18.06 -4.23
CA CYS A 7 16.40 16.91 -3.37
C CYS A 7 15.93 15.60 -4.03
N MET A 8 14.80 15.65 -4.76
CA MET A 8 14.14 14.48 -5.38
C MET A 8 14.69 14.15 -6.77
N GLN A 9 15.16 15.17 -7.50
CA GLN A 9 15.60 15.05 -8.89
C GLN A 9 16.62 13.93 -9.14
N PRO A 10 17.67 13.73 -8.32
CA PRO A 10 18.67 12.66 -8.54
C PRO A 10 18.06 11.26 -8.53
N PHE A 11 16.92 11.08 -7.87
CA PHE A 11 16.25 9.80 -7.67
C PHE A 11 15.14 9.54 -8.70
N GLY A 12 14.89 10.47 -9.63
CA GLY A 12 13.86 10.33 -10.66
C GLY A 12 12.43 10.31 -10.12
N ILE A 13 12.20 10.81 -8.90
CA ILE A 13 10.88 10.82 -8.26
C ILE A 13 10.08 12.04 -8.73
N ASP A 14 9.01 11.79 -9.48
CA ASP A 14 8.16 12.83 -10.07
C ASP A 14 6.72 12.88 -9.53
N GLN A 15 6.30 11.86 -8.77
CA GLN A 15 5.02 11.84 -8.05
C GLN A 15 5.27 12.06 -6.55
N TRP A 16 5.33 13.32 -6.14
CA TRP A 16 5.49 13.70 -4.75
C TRP A 16 4.78 15.03 -4.45
N GLY A 17 4.41 15.21 -3.19
CA GLY A 17 3.74 16.41 -2.68
C GLY A 17 4.12 16.66 -1.21
N ALA A 18 3.53 17.68 -0.61
CA ALA A 18 3.73 17.96 0.81
C ALA A 18 2.42 18.40 1.45
N CYS A 19 2.21 18.04 2.72
CA CYS A 19 1.13 18.54 3.56
C CYS A 19 1.66 19.03 4.91
N ARG A 20 0.87 19.85 5.62
CA ARG A 20 1.23 20.26 6.98
C ARG A 20 1.05 19.09 7.92
N PHE A 21 1.97 18.91 8.86
CA PHE A 21 1.86 17.87 9.88
C PHE A 21 0.63 18.08 10.77
N SER A 22 0.26 19.33 11.04
CA SER A 22 -0.89 19.70 11.86
C SER A 22 -2.26 19.43 11.21
N GLU A 23 -2.30 19.18 9.90
CA GLU A 23 -3.54 18.88 9.16
C GLU A 23 -3.83 17.37 9.10
N LEU A 24 -2.87 16.54 9.53
CA LEU A 24 -3.03 15.09 9.50
C LEU A 24 -4.10 14.63 10.49
N PRO A 25 -4.78 13.51 10.19
CA PRO A 25 -5.55 12.78 11.18
C PRO A 25 -4.68 12.39 12.40
N PRO A 26 -5.31 11.97 13.52
CA PRO A 26 -4.58 11.45 14.66
C PRO A 26 -3.59 10.35 14.26
N LEU A 27 -2.39 10.42 14.81
CA LEU A 27 -1.34 9.44 14.54
C LEU A 27 -1.79 8.03 14.95
N LEU A 28 -1.40 7.05 14.15
CA LEU A 28 -1.64 5.64 14.43
C LEU A 28 -0.81 5.17 15.63
N GLU A 29 -1.41 4.32 16.46
CA GLU A 29 -0.77 3.76 17.64
C GLU A 29 0.16 2.59 17.28
N VAL A 30 1.33 2.94 16.74
CA VAL A 30 2.38 2.00 16.34
C VAL A 30 3.72 2.37 16.95
N ARG A 31 4.63 1.39 17.08
CA ARG A 31 5.96 1.59 17.69
C ARG A 31 6.77 2.70 17.02
N SER A 32 6.66 2.81 15.70
CA SER A 32 7.39 3.82 14.92
C SER A 32 6.97 5.26 15.22
N ARG A 33 5.90 5.49 15.98
CA ARG A 33 5.50 6.82 16.45
C ARG A 33 6.60 7.54 17.22
N GLU A 34 7.42 6.80 17.98
CA GLU A 34 8.55 7.36 18.74
C GLU A 34 9.64 7.98 17.85
N ARG A 35 9.67 7.64 16.55
CA ARG A 35 10.64 8.14 15.58
C ARG A 35 10.23 9.49 14.99
N ILE A 36 9.02 9.98 15.23
CA ILE A 36 8.58 11.29 14.75
C ILE A 36 9.48 12.37 15.36
N PRO A 37 10.11 13.23 14.54
CA PRO A 37 10.99 14.26 15.06
C PRO A 37 10.21 15.23 15.95
N GLN A 38 10.84 15.68 17.03
CA GLN A 38 10.26 16.72 17.88
C GLN A 38 10.00 17.98 17.04
N ASN A 39 8.82 18.59 17.23
CA ASN A 39 8.38 19.76 16.47
C ASN A 39 8.17 19.54 14.96
N ALA A 40 7.81 18.32 14.53
CA ALA A 40 7.41 18.05 13.15
C ALA A 40 6.44 19.12 12.60
N GLN A 41 6.77 19.69 11.44
CA GLN A 41 6.01 20.78 10.80
C GLN A 41 5.32 20.32 9.51
N SER A 42 6.00 19.49 8.72
CA SER A 42 5.54 19.10 7.39
C SER A 42 5.79 17.62 7.12
N VAL A 43 5.05 17.07 6.16
CA VAL A 43 5.27 15.73 5.64
C VAL A 43 5.43 15.82 4.13
N LEU A 44 6.54 15.28 3.61
CA LEU A 44 6.72 15.01 2.19
C LEU A 44 6.15 13.63 1.89
N VAL A 45 5.31 13.52 0.86
CA VAL A 45 4.64 12.27 0.50
C VAL A 45 5.01 11.90 -0.92
N PHE A 46 5.25 10.61 -1.16
CA PHE A 46 5.76 10.05 -2.41
C PHE A 46 4.88 8.89 -2.87
N LEU A 47 4.59 8.82 -4.17
CA LEU A 47 3.88 7.69 -4.77
C LEU A 47 4.79 6.89 -5.69
N PHE A 48 4.77 5.58 -5.51
CA PHE A 48 5.49 4.63 -6.34
C PHE A 48 4.51 3.64 -6.97
N GLY A 49 4.24 3.81 -8.27
CA GLY A 49 3.33 2.93 -9.00
C GLY A 49 3.86 1.49 -9.05
N TYR A 50 3.07 0.50 -8.64
CA TYR A 50 3.47 -0.92 -8.62
C TYR A 50 2.82 -1.77 -9.71
N TYR A 51 1.88 -1.22 -10.49
CA TYR A 51 1.28 -1.95 -11.59
C TYR A 51 2.33 -2.24 -12.67
N THR A 52 2.49 -3.49 -13.07
CA THR A 52 3.49 -3.88 -14.08
C THR A 52 2.80 -4.47 -15.31
N GLU A 53 2.09 -5.57 -15.11
CA GLU A 53 1.34 -6.29 -16.12
C GLU A 53 0.13 -7.03 -15.52
N ALA A 54 -0.61 -7.76 -16.36
CA ALA A 54 -1.88 -8.34 -15.97
C ALA A 54 -1.77 -9.56 -15.06
N PHE A 55 -0.79 -10.46 -15.28
CA PHE A 55 -0.67 -11.78 -14.63
C PHE A 55 -2.03 -12.50 -14.47
N PRO A 56 -2.60 -13.07 -15.55
CA PRO A 56 -3.93 -13.68 -15.52
C PRO A 56 -4.03 -14.85 -14.53
N ASP A 57 -2.95 -15.63 -14.38
CA ASP A 57 -2.92 -16.82 -13.51
C ASP A 57 -2.47 -16.53 -12.08
N ARG A 58 -2.36 -15.25 -11.68
CA ARG A 58 -1.91 -14.89 -10.33
C ARG A 58 -2.85 -15.44 -9.27
N ASN A 59 -2.28 -15.88 -8.15
CA ASN A 59 -3.06 -16.25 -6.97
C ASN A 59 -2.76 -15.37 -5.74
N ILE A 60 -2.14 -14.21 -5.96
CA ILE A 60 -1.91 -13.18 -4.94
C ILE A 60 -2.32 -11.80 -5.47
N ALA A 61 -2.53 -10.87 -4.56
CA ALA A 61 -2.83 -9.49 -4.91
C ALA A 61 -1.66 -8.83 -5.67
N ARG A 62 -1.97 -7.87 -6.55
CA ARG A 62 -0.99 -7.22 -7.43
C ARG A 62 0.17 -6.59 -6.67
N TYR A 63 -0.11 -5.98 -5.51
CA TYR A 63 0.93 -5.35 -4.68
C TYR A 63 1.94 -6.35 -4.10
N ALA A 64 1.61 -7.66 -4.08
CA ALA A 64 2.44 -8.71 -3.52
C ALA A 64 3.29 -9.45 -4.56
N VAL A 65 3.08 -9.17 -5.86
CA VAL A 65 3.84 -9.79 -6.96
C VAL A 65 5.30 -9.28 -7.03
N PRO A 66 5.56 -7.97 -6.88
CA PRO A 66 6.91 -7.43 -6.76
C PRO A 66 7.74 -8.03 -5.62
N ASP A 67 9.05 -7.82 -5.65
CA ASP A 67 9.86 -7.93 -4.43
C ASP A 67 9.35 -6.95 -3.36
N ASP A 68 9.61 -7.26 -2.08
CA ASP A 68 9.10 -6.52 -0.95
C ASP A 68 9.42 -5.02 -1.08
N TYR A 69 8.39 -4.21 -1.28
CA TYR A 69 8.50 -2.77 -1.49
C TYR A 69 9.18 -2.08 -0.31
N HIS A 70 9.12 -2.64 0.89
CA HIS A 70 9.89 -2.14 2.02
C HIS A 70 11.40 -2.21 1.77
N SER A 71 11.89 -3.33 1.22
CA SER A 71 13.33 -3.50 0.96
C SER A 71 13.82 -2.62 -0.20
N ILE A 72 12.92 -2.27 -1.12
CA ILE A 72 13.20 -1.42 -2.27
C ILE A 72 13.14 0.07 -1.88
N LEU A 73 12.07 0.50 -1.21
CA LEU A 73 11.77 1.92 -1.02
C LEU A 73 12.37 2.51 0.27
N ARG A 74 12.63 1.71 1.31
CA ARG A 74 13.30 2.22 2.53
C ARG A 74 14.67 2.83 2.25
N PRO A 75 15.61 2.16 1.55
CA PRO A 75 16.91 2.78 1.25
C PRO A 75 16.76 4.01 0.37
N LEU A 76 15.88 3.97 -0.64
CA LEU A 76 15.59 5.12 -1.50
C LEU A 76 15.11 6.34 -0.70
N LEU A 77 14.13 6.16 0.19
CA LEU A 77 13.62 7.26 1.02
C LEU A 77 14.66 7.76 2.04
N ALA A 78 15.57 6.90 2.49
CA ALA A 78 16.70 7.32 3.33
C ALA A 78 17.69 8.20 2.57
N GLU A 79 18.01 7.86 1.31
CA GLU A 79 18.87 8.67 0.45
C GLU A 79 18.21 10.02 0.11
N VAL A 80 16.89 10.01 -0.15
CA VAL A 80 16.11 11.24 -0.33
C VAL A 80 16.15 12.12 0.92
N ALA A 81 15.93 11.52 2.10
CA ALA A 81 15.99 12.25 3.37
C ALA A 81 17.37 12.86 3.63
N ALA A 82 18.45 12.11 3.34
CA ALA A 82 19.83 12.61 3.44
C ALA A 82 20.09 13.77 2.46
N SER A 83 19.68 13.64 1.20
CA SER A 83 19.76 14.70 0.18
C SER A 83 19.03 15.98 0.61
N CYS A 84 17.88 15.84 1.29
CA CYS A 84 17.17 16.96 1.90
C CYS A 84 17.95 17.57 3.06
N ALA A 85 18.45 16.76 3.99
CA ALA A 85 19.19 17.23 5.16
C ALA A 85 20.46 18.03 4.78
N GLU A 86 21.18 17.61 3.73
CA GLU A 86 22.33 18.37 3.18
C GLU A 86 21.92 19.75 2.69
N ARG A 87 20.73 19.85 2.08
CA ARG A 87 20.23 21.10 1.51
C ARG A 87 19.52 21.98 2.53
N PHE A 88 19.06 21.43 3.64
CA PHE A 88 18.38 22.15 4.72
C PHE A 88 19.07 21.84 6.07
N PRO A 89 20.27 22.38 6.31
CA PRO A 89 20.99 22.15 7.55
C PRO A 89 20.17 22.60 8.76
N GLY A 90 20.13 21.76 9.80
CA GLY A 90 19.38 22.02 11.03
C GLY A 90 17.96 21.45 11.04
N GLU A 91 17.46 20.95 9.92
CA GLU A 91 16.15 20.31 9.83
C GLU A 91 16.27 18.78 9.86
N ALA A 92 15.34 18.12 10.54
CA ALA A 92 15.23 16.67 10.53
C ALA A 92 14.40 16.19 9.33
N PHE A 93 14.78 15.06 8.74
CA PHE A 93 14.03 14.36 7.70
C PHE A 93 13.98 12.87 8.06
N VAL A 94 12.83 12.39 8.51
CA VAL A 94 12.67 11.01 8.99
C VAL A 94 11.76 10.22 8.04
N PRO A 95 12.28 9.22 7.31
CA PRO A 95 11.50 8.44 6.35
C PRO A 95 10.68 7.35 7.02
N PHE A 96 9.49 7.10 6.46
CA PHE A 96 8.57 6.03 6.83
C PHE A 96 7.96 5.42 5.57
N ILE A 97 7.52 4.17 5.70
CA ILE A 97 6.77 3.45 4.67
C ILE A 97 5.98 2.31 5.31
N ASP A 98 4.66 2.27 5.07
CA ASP A 98 3.66 1.29 5.54
C ASP A 98 3.56 1.11 7.07
N SER A 99 4.68 0.77 7.72
CA SER A 99 4.84 0.74 9.17
C SER A 99 4.98 2.15 9.76
N SER A 100 4.06 3.04 9.40
CA SER A 100 4.08 4.47 9.69
C SER A 100 3.07 4.84 10.79
N PRO A 101 3.39 5.82 11.64
CA PRO A 101 2.38 6.45 12.50
C PRO A 101 1.47 7.42 11.73
N ILE A 102 1.74 7.69 10.46
CA ILE A 102 0.96 8.58 9.60
C ILE A 102 -0.13 7.79 8.88
N ASP A 103 -1.34 8.34 8.80
CA ASP A 103 -2.34 7.86 7.84
C ASP A 103 -1.88 8.27 6.43
N GLU A 104 -1.16 7.37 5.77
CA GLU A 104 -0.50 7.62 4.48
C GLU A 104 -1.47 8.02 3.37
N VAL A 105 -2.70 7.48 3.36
CA VAL A 105 -3.72 7.78 2.37
C VAL A 105 -4.24 9.20 2.58
N ALA A 106 -4.53 9.57 3.84
CA ALA A 106 -4.94 10.93 4.17
C ALA A 106 -3.82 11.94 3.88
N ALA A 107 -2.58 11.62 4.24
CA ALA A 107 -1.43 12.47 3.96
C ALA A 107 -1.23 12.69 2.45
N ALA A 108 -1.34 11.63 1.64
CA ALA A 108 -1.23 11.75 0.18
C ALA A 108 -2.36 12.60 -0.44
N ALA A 109 -3.58 12.49 0.07
CA ALA A 109 -4.68 13.34 -0.37
C ALA A 109 -4.45 14.82 0.01
N LEU A 110 -4.02 15.09 1.25
CA LEU A 110 -3.66 16.44 1.71
C LEU A 110 -2.47 17.02 0.92
N ALA A 111 -1.54 16.18 0.52
CA ALA A 111 -0.40 16.54 -0.33
C ALA A 111 -0.77 16.80 -1.80
N GLY A 112 -2.05 16.65 -2.16
CA GLY A 112 -2.56 16.89 -3.51
C GLY A 112 -2.19 15.80 -4.52
N LEU A 113 -1.83 14.60 -4.06
CA LEU A 113 -1.40 13.49 -4.92
C LEU A 113 -2.56 12.65 -5.46
N GLY A 114 -3.77 12.88 -4.99
CA GLY A 114 -4.94 12.11 -5.39
C GLY A 114 -6.20 12.45 -4.61
N GLU A 115 -7.23 11.64 -4.84
CA GLU A 115 -8.50 11.68 -4.13
C GLU A 115 -8.74 10.33 -3.43
N VAL A 116 -9.26 10.33 -2.20
CA VAL A 116 -9.65 9.08 -1.53
C VAL A 116 -10.94 8.54 -2.13
N GLY A 117 -10.88 7.35 -2.72
CA GLY A 117 -12.01 6.69 -3.36
C GLY A 117 -12.99 6.07 -2.36
N LEU A 118 -14.17 5.64 -2.85
CA LEU A 118 -15.15 4.90 -2.05
C LEU A 118 -14.64 3.54 -1.52
N ASN A 119 -13.53 3.04 -2.08
CA ASN A 119 -12.84 1.83 -1.60
C ASN A 119 -11.82 2.11 -0.49
N GLY A 120 -11.63 3.37 -0.07
CA GLY A 120 -10.69 3.79 0.96
C GLY A 120 -9.24 3.90 0.49
N LEU A 121 -8.97 3.70 -0.80
CA LEU A 121 -7.63 3.84 -1.37
C LEU A 121 -7.46 5.24 -1.97
N LEU A 122 -6.21 5.71 -2.02
CA LEU A 122 -5.85 6.88 -2.83
C LEU A 122 -6.05 6.54 -4.32
N LEU A 123 -6.75 7.39 -5.04
CA LEU A 123 -6.85 7.39 -6.50
C LEU A 123 -5.93 8.50 -7.00
N ASN A 124 -4.96 8.15 -7.85
CA ASN A 124 -4.01 9.09 -8.47
C ASN A 124 -4.25 9.14 -10.00
N PRO A 125 -4.06 10.29 -10.67
CA PRO A 125 -4.28 10.41 -12.11
C PRO A 125 -3.37 9.55 -12.98
N VAL A 126 -2.16 9.22 -12.50
CA VAL A 126 -1.13 8.49 -13.25
C VAL A 126 -1.22 6.99 -12.98
N TYR A 127 -1.24 6.61 -11.71
CA TYR A 127 -1.13 5.22 -11.27
C TYR A 127 -2.46 4.61 -10.82
N GLY A 128 -3.55 5.37 -10.86
CA GLY A 128 -4.81 4.96 -10.25
C GLY A 128 -4.61 4.71 -8.75
N SER A 129 -5.11 3.59 -8.25
CA SER A 129 -4.84 3.15 -6.88
C SER A 129 -3.70 2.14 -6.77
N TYR A 130 -2.95 1.89 -7.84
CA TYR A 130 -1.80 0.97 -7.84
C TYR A 130 -0.51 1.67 -7.39
N CYS A 131 -0.51 2.31 -6.22
CA CYS A 131 0.64 2.99 -5.64
C CYS A 131 1.01 2.41 -4.28
N PHE A 132 2.31 2.31 -4.00
CA PHE A 132 2.81 2.38 -2.64
C PHE A 132 2.98 3.85 -2.25
N ILE A 133 2.73 4.15 -0.97
CA ILE A 133 2.91 5.48 -0.40
C ILE A 133 4.14 5.41 0.52
N GLY A 134 5.00 6.40 0.40
CA GLY A 134 6.08 6.62 1.35
C GLY A 134 6.09 8.06 1.80
N GLU A 135 6.68 8.33 2.96
CA GLU A 135 6.64 9.65 3.55
C GLU A 135 7.93 10.00 4.28
N ILE A 136 8.23 11.29 4.32
CA ILE A 136 9.32 11.86 5.10
C ILE A 136 8.72 12.95 5.99
N VAL A 137 8.73 12.72 7.30
CA VAL A 137 8.31 13.71 8.29
C VAL A 137 9.48 14.63 8.59
N THR A 138 9.24 15.94 8.56
CA THR A 138 10.29 16.94 8.72
C THR A 138 9.91 18.07 9.66
N THR A 139 10.91 18.63 10.33
CA THR A 139 10.79 19.86 11.11
C THR A 139 10.78 21.11 10.24
N LEU A 140 11.12 20.98 8.94
CA LEU A 140 11.12 22.09 8.01
C LEU A 140 9.69 22.65 7.82
N PRO A 141 9.43 23.92 8.17
CA PRO A 141 8.14 24.55 7.90
C PRO A 141 8.02 24.84 6.41
N LEU A 142 6.93 24.36 5.80
CA LEU A 142 6.64 24.59 4.39
C LEU A 142 5.38 25.43 4.22
N GLU A 143 5.46 26.42 3.33
CA GLU A 143 4.29 27.12 2.83
C GLU A 143 3.58 26.24 1.80
N ILE A 144 2.55 25.53 2.27
CA ILE A 144 1.79 24.56 1.48
C ILE A 144 0.42 25.16 1.15
N PRO A 145 0.12 25.44 -0.13
CA PRO A 145 -1.23 25.83 -0.50
C PRO A 145 -2.19 24.65 -0.28
N PRO A 146 -3.48 24.90 -0.02
CA PRO A 146 -4.47 23.83 0.03
C PRO A 146 -4.45 22.99 -1.24
N PRO A 147 -4.63 21.67 -1.15
CA PRO A 147 -4.68 20.81 -2.32
C PRO A 147 -5.86 21.22 -3.21
N GLN A 148 -5.64 21.24 -4.53
CA GLN A 148 -6.74 21.46 -5.46
C GLN A 148 -7.69 20.26 -5.45
N PRO A 149 -9.02 20.47 -5.40
CA PRO A 149 -9.97 19.39 -5.49
C PRO A 149 -9.77 18.58 -6.77
N GLN A 150 -9.67 17.27 -6.64
CA GLN A 150 -9.63 16.33 -7.76
C GLN A 150 -11.00 15.65 -7.89
N GLN A 151 -11.35 15.25 -9.12
CA GLN A 151 -12.60 14.55 -9.42
C GLN A 151 -12.30 13.20 -10.08
N LEU A 152 -11.58 12.34 -9.36
CA LEU A 152 -11.19 11.02 -9.82
C LEU A 152 -12.26 9.97 -9.48
N CYS A 153 -12.84 10.03 -8.29
CA CYS A 153 -13.89 9.11 -7.88
C CYS A 153 -15.27 9.62 -8.34
N THR A 154 -15.82 9.01 -9.39
CA THR A 154 -17.19 9.30 -9.85
C THR A 154 -18.29 8.77 -8.92
N ARG A 155 -17.91 8.21 -7.76
CA ARG A 155 -18.81 7.58 -6.78
C ARG A 155 -19.74 6.50 -7.37
N CYS A 156 -19.31 5.85 -8.46
CA CYS A 156 -20.11 4.85 -9.20
C CYS A 156 -20.49 3.59 -8.41
N GLY A 157 -19.86 3.32 -7.26
CA GLY A 157 -20.17 2.15 -6.42
C GLY A 157 -19.62 0.81 -6.94
N ALA A 158 -18.89 0.77 -8.05
CA ALA A 158 -18.34 -0.46 -8.64
C ALA A 158 -17.48 -1.27 -7.65
N CYS A 159 -16.63 -0.59 -6.87
CA CYS A 159 -15.81 -1.24 -5.85
C CYS A 159 -16.61 -1.88 -4.71
N ARG A 160 -17.76 -1.29 -4.34
CA ARG A 160 -18.67 -1.83 -3.31
C ARG A 160 -19.41 -3.05 -3.84
N ALA A 161 -19.91 -2.97 -5.07
CA ALA A 161 -20.55 -4.11 -5.74
C ALA A 161 -19.59 -5.30 -5.89
N ALA A 162 -18.31 -5.03 -6.17
CA ALA A 162 -17.27 -6.04 -6.28
C ALA A 162 -16.77 -6.61 -4.93
N CYS A 163 -17.23 -6.09 -3.79
CA CYS A 163 -16.81 -6.51 -2.44
C CYS A 163 -17.87 -7.45 -1.81
N PRO A 164 -17.90 -8.74 -2.17
CA PRO A 164 -18.95 -9.67 -1.72
C PRO A 164 -18.91 -9.91 -0.21
N SER A 165 -17.75 -9.76 0.43
CA SER A 165 -17.62 -9.94 1.88
C SER A 165 -18.30 -8.81 2.69
N GLY A 166 -18.68 -7.70 2.04
CA GLY A 166 -19.32 -6.56 2.70
C GLY A 166 -18.34 -5.66 3.46
N ALA A 167 -17.03 -5.76 3.20
CA ALA A 167 -16.03 -4.91 3.85
C ALA A 167 -16.18 -3.41 3.51
N LEU A 168 -16.85 -3.08 2.40
CA LEU A 168 -17.14 -1.70 1.97
C LEU A 168 -18.64 -1.34 2.09
N ALA A 169 -19.40 -2.07 2.91
CA ALA A 169 -20.83 -1.86 3.07
C ALA A 169 -21.14 -0.59 3.90
N GLN A 170 -22.33 -0.03 3.70
CA GLN A 170 -22.89 1.06 4.54
C GLN A 170 -22.01 2.32 4.64
N GLY A 171 -21.15 2.57 3.64
CA GLY A 171 -20.31 3.77 3.62
C GLY A 171 -19.14 3.75 4.59
N ARG A 172 -18.83 2.61 5.22
CA ARG A 172 -17.65 2.44 6.08
C ARG A 172 -16.82 1.24 5.66
N PHE A 173 -15.53 1.26 6.02
CA PHE A 173 -14.66 0.09 5.89
C PHE A 173 -14.77 -0.78 7.15
N THR A 174 -14.98 -2.09 6.98
CA THR A 174 -14.97 -3.08 8.07
C THR A 174 -13.82 -4.06 7.84
N ARG A 175 -12.74 -3.89 8.61
CA ARG A 175 -11.46 -4.57 8.42
C ARG A 175 -11.59 -6.09 8.54
N GLU A 176 -12.35 -6.56 9.51
CA GLU A 176 -12.55 -7.97 9.85
C GLU A 176 -13.27 -8.74 8.74
N ARG A 177 -13.92 -8.02 7.82
CA ARG A 177 -14.59 -8.60 6.65
C ARG A 177 -13.75 -8.49 5.39
N CYS A 178 -12.64 -7.75 5.40
CA CYS A 178 -11.81 -7.55 4.22
C CYS A 178 -11.05 -8.84 3.89
N ARG A 179 -11.22 -9.38 2.67
CA ARG A 179 -10.48 -10.59 2.22
C ARG A 179 -8.96 -10.39 2.30
N SER A 180 -8.46 -9.17 2.09
CA SER A 180 -7.05 -8.86 2.29
C SER A 180 -6.60 -9.09 3.74
N GLU A 181 -7.43 -8.72 4.73
CA GLU A 181 -7.15 -9.01 6.15
C GLU A 181 -7.27 -10.51 6.45
N LEU A 182 -8.33 -11.16 5.95
CA LEU A 182 -8.60 -12.58 6.22
C LEU A 182 -7.47 -13.49 5.74
N THR A 183 -6.94 -13.23 4.54
CA THR A 183 -5.80 -13.99 4.00
C THR A 183 -4.53 -13.84 4.85
N GLN A 184 -4.40 -12.77 5.63
CA GLN A 184 -3.24 -12.48 6.49
C GLN A 184 -3.43 -12.86 7.96
N LYS A 185 -4.67 -13.14 8.37
CA LYS A 185 -5.04 -13.43 9.76
C LYS A 185 -4.30 -14.68 10.25
N LYS A 186 -3.70 -14.59 11.45
CA LYS A 186 -3.05 -15.71 12.14
C LYS A 186 -4.07 -16.60 12.85
N GLY A 187 -3.67 -17.84 13.10
CA GLY A 187 -4.51 -18.82 13.80
C GLY A 187 -5.55 -19.47 12.91
N GLU A 188 -6.49 -20.13 13.55
CA GLU A 188 -7.61 -20.80 12.87
C GLU A 188 -8.61 -19.78 12.33
N LEU A 189 -9.16 -20.11 11.16
CA LEU A 189 -10.18 -19.32 10.49
C LEU A 189 -11.54 -19.97 10.72
N THR A 190 -12.55 -19.16 10.98
CA THR A 190 -13.94 -19.63 11.00
C THR A 190 -14.36 -20.16 9.63
N LEU A 191 -15.41 -20.97 9.56
CA LEU A 191 -15.93 -21.47 8.28
C LEU A 191 -16.29 -20.33 7.31
N TRP A 192 -16.85 -19.23 7.82
CA TRP A 192 -17.14 -18.05 7.00
C TRP A 192 -15.88 -17.42 6.43
N GLU A 193 -14.81 -17.29 7.22
CA GLU A 193 -13.54 -16.73 6.76
C GLU A 193 -12.87 -17.62 5.71
N GLN A 194 -12.93 -18.94 5.88
CA GLN A 194 -12.43 -19.90 4.89
C GLN A 194 -13.20 -19.79 3.57
N GLU A 195 -14.54 -19.68 3.63
CA GLU A 195 -15.37 -19.46 2.44
C GLU A 195 -15.01 -18.17 1.72
N GLN A 196 -14.78 -17.07 2.45
CA GLN A 196 -14.38 -15.81 1.85
C GLN A 196 -13.02 -15.86 1.15
N ILE A 197 -12.08 -16.66 1.65
CA ILE A 197 -10.80 -16.91 0.96
C ILE A 197 -11.03 -17.75 -0.29
N ARG A 198 -11.83 -18.83 -0.20
CA ARG A 198 -12.18 -19.72 -1.32
C ARG A 198 -12.81 -18.95 -2.49
N GLU A 199 -13.87 -18.20 -2.23
CA GLU A 199 -14.52 -17.34 -3.23
C GLU A 199 -13.64 -16.16 -3.69
N GLY A 200 -12.61 -15.82 -2.90
CA GLY A 200 -11.63 -14.80 -3.22
C GLY A 200 -10.63 -15.26 -4.27
N GLY A 201 -10.25 -16.53 -4.24
CA GLY A 201 -9.32 -17.15 -5.20
C GLY A 201 -7.86 -16.73 -5.03
N LEU A 202 -7.53 -15.92 -4.02
CA LEU A 202 -6.17 -15.48 -3.74
C LEU A 202 -5.69 -16.03 -2.40
N VAL A 203 -4.45 -16.53 -2.37
CA VAL A 203 -3.78 -17.00 -1.17
C VAL A 203 -3.25 -15.84 -0.32
N TRP A 204 -3.12 -14.65 -0.89
CA TRP A 204 -2.67 -13.45 -0.19
C TRP A 204 -3.26 -12.17 -0.79
N GLY A 205 -3.87 -11.33 0.05
CA GLY A 205 -4.44 -10.05 -0.33
C GLY A 205 -5.79 -10.15 -1.06
N CYS A 206 -6.25 -9.04 -1.62
CA CYS A 206 -7.46 -8.95 -2.45
C CYS A 206 -7.40 -7.72 -3.35
N ASP A 207 -7.69 -7.87 -4.65
CA ASP A 207 -7.74 -6.74 -5.59
C ASP A 207 -9.15 -6.38 -6.07
N ARG A 208 -10.22 -7.06 -5.61
CA ARG A 208 -11.55 -6.93 -6.21
C ARG A 208 -12.06 -5.48 -6.27
N CYS A 209 -11.91 -4.72 -5.19
CA CYS A 209 -12.33 -3.31 -5.15
C CYS A 209 -11.44 -2.39 -6.00
N THR A 210 -10.21 -2.80 -6.25
CA THR A 210 -9.20 -2.11 -7.05
C THR A 210 -9.45 -2.37 -8.53
N GLU A 211 -9.61 -3.63 -8.94
CA GLU A 211 -9.86 -4.02 -10.34
C GLU A 211 -11.22 -3.54 -10.85
N ALA A 212 -12.23 -3.42 -9.98
CA ALA A 212 -13.52 -2.87 -10.34
C ALA A 212 -13.50 -1.33 -10.48
N CYS A 213 -12.47 -0.63 -9.99
CA CYS A 213 -12.40 0.82 -10.03
C CYS A 213 -12.10 1.32 -11.45
N PRO A 214 -12.95 2.16 -12.08
CA PRO A 214 -12.72 2.65 -13.44
C PRO A 214 -11.43 3.46 -13.61
N VAL A 215 -10.95 4.13 -12.55
CA VAL A 215 -9.71 4.92 -12.57
C VAL A 215 -8.49 4.06 -12.91
N ASN A 216 -8.53 2.76 -12.58
CA ASN A 216 -7.40 1.85 -12.82
C ASN A 216 -7.29 1.37 -14.28
N ARG A 217 -8.27 1.64 -15.14
CA ARG A 217 -8.22 1.23 -16.57
C ARG A 217 -7.03 1.83 -17.33
N SER A 218 -6.61 3.02 -16.91
CA SER A 218 -5.52 3.78 -17.54
C SER A 218 -4.30 3.91 -16.63
N ALA A 219 -4.19 3.07 -15.60
CA ALA A 219 -3.05 3.12 -14.68
C ALA A 219 -1.74 2.85 -15.42
N ALA A 220 -0.79 3.77 -15.28
CA ALA A 220 0.53 3.64 -15.87
C ALA A 220 1.31 2.48 -15.25
N LYS A 221 2.19 1.88 -16.05
CA LYS A 221 3.14 0.88 -15.56
C LYS A 221 4.18 1.52 -14.64
N SER A 222 4.66 0.72 -13.70
CA SER A 222 5.73 1.06 -12.77
C SER A 222 6.97 1.54 -13.51
N ARG A 223 7.60 2.57 -12.95
CA ARG A 223 8.92 3.06 -13.36
C ARG A 223 10.01 2.65 -12.37
N VAL A 224 9.64 1.96 -11.29
CA VAL A 224 10.57 1.49 -10.25
C VAL A 224 11.06 0.10 -10.64
N GLU A 225 12.34 0.01 -10.98
CA GLU A 225 12.93 -1.23 -11.51
C GLU A 225 12.75 -2.44 -10.59
N GLY A 226 12.91 -2.24 -9.28
CA GLY A 226 12.72 -3.29 -8.29
C GLY A 226 11.32 -3.93 -8.31
N PHE A 227 10.31 -3.25 -8.87
CA PHE A 227 8.94 -3.80 -8.91
C PHE A 227 8.68 -4.76 -10.07
N TYR A 228 9.44 -4.68 -11.17
CA TYR A 228 9.25 -5.53 -12.34
C TYR A 228 10.44 -6.44 -12.63
N ARG A 229 11.54 -6.36 -11.88
CA ARG A 229 12.73 -7.20 -12.10
C ARG A 229 12.49 -8.68 -11.78
N ASN A 230 11.83 -8.98 -10.65
CA ASN A 230 11.63 -10.35 -10.17
C ASN A 230 10.15 -10.65 -9.81
N PRO A 231 9.19 -10.56 -10.75
CA PRO A 231 7.79 -10.82 -10.42
C PRO A 231 7.57 -12.29 -10.02
N ALA A 232 6.77 -12.53 -8.97
CA ALA A 232 6.33 -13.88 -8.60
C ALA A 232 4.80 -13.89 -8.39
N PRO A 233 4.01 -14.07 -9.46
CA PRO A 233 2.55 -13.93 -9.39
C PRO A 233 1.84 -15.16 -8.77
N VAL A 234 2.54 -16.28 -8.65
CA VAL A 234 1.96 -17.55 -8.17
C VAL A 234 2.76 -18.09 -7.00
N VAL A 235 2.06 -18.33 -5.89
CA VAL A 235 2.58 -19.03 -4.72
C VAL A 235 2.05 -20.46 -4.71
N ASP A 236 2.92 -21.43 -4.48
CA ASP A 236 2.55 -22.84 -4.29
C ASP A 236 3.29 -23.44 -3.08
N ALA A 237 3.01 -24.71 -2.78
CA ALA A 237 3.61 -25.39 -1.63
C ALA A 237 5.14 -25.53 -1.72
N GLN A 238 5.70 -25.58 -2.94
CA GLN A 238 7.12 -25.77 -3.18
C GLN A 238 7.89 -24.45 -3.05
N ASN A 239 7.29 -23.34 -3.50
CA ASN A 239 7.95 -22.04 -3.57
C ASN A 239 7.65 -21.12 -2.37
N ALA A 240 6.60 -21.38 -1.57
CA ALA A 240 6.16 -20.47 -0.50
C ALA A 240 7.27 -20.10 0.48
N ALA A 241 8.09 -21.07 0.90
CA ALA A 241 9.20 -20.82 1.83
C ALA A 241 10.30 -19.95 1.22
N LEU A 242 10.58 -20.10 -0.08
CA LEU A 242 11.56 -19.30 -0.79
C LEU A 242 11.06 -17.87 -0.99
N LEU A 243 9.82 -17.71 -1.47
CA LEU A 243 9.22 -16.40 -1.72
C LEU A 243 9.04 -15.58 -0.44
N CYS A 244 8.77 -16.19 0.71
CA CYS A 244 8.74 -15.48 1.99
C CYS A 244 10.05 -14.75 2.34
N LYS A 245 11.18 -15.04 1.68
CA LYS A 245 12.44 -14.34 1.91
C LYS A 245 12.53 -12.99 1.18
N THR A 246 11.78 -12.81 0.10
CA THR A 246 11.92 -11.66 -0.79
C THR A 246 10.62 -10.89 -1.01
N LYS A 247 9.46 -11.46 -0.67
CA LYS A 247 8.14 -10.88 -0.93
C LYS A 247 7.52 -10.25 0.31
N SER A 248 6.68 -9.24 0.10
CA SER A 248 6.06 -8.42 1.16
C SER A 248 5.15 -9.21 2.10
N TYR A 249 4.73 -10.42 1.76
CA TYR A 249 4.00 -11.32 2.66
C TYR A 249 4.89 -12.16 3.60
N GLY A 250 6.20 -12.10 3.40
CA GLY A 250 7.19 -12.87 4.16
C GLY A 250 7.12 -12.69 5.67
N TRP A 251 6.76 -11.49 6.14
CA TRP A 251 6.66 -11.17 7.58
C TRP A 251 5.63 -12.01 8.35
N ARG A 252 4.66 -12.63 7.66
CA ARG A 252 3.69 -13.56 8.25
C ARG A 252 4.15 -15.03 8.21
N GLY A 253 5.18 -15.32 7.42
CA GLY A 253 5.72 -16.67 7.23
C GLY A 253 4.85 -17.57 6.33
N LYS A 254 5.44 -18.68 5.89
CA LYS A 254 4.84 -19.58 4.88
C LYS A 254 3.54 -20.26 5.32
N ASN A 255 3.35 -20.49 6.61
CA ASN A 255 2.24 -21.32 7.11
C ASN A 255 0.87 -20.73 6.79
N ILE A 256 0.76 -19.39 6.75
CA ILE A 256 -0.48 -18.71 6.34
C ILE A 256 -0.77 -18.96 4.85
N LEU A 257 0.26 -18.90 4.01
CA LEU A 257 0.13 -19.17 2.57
C LEU A 257 -0.29 -20.62 2.33
N LEU A 258 0.36 -21.58 3.00
CA LEU A 258 0.04 -23.00 2.90
C LEU A 258 -1.39 -23.31 3.38
N ARG A 259 -1.84 -22.68 4.48
CA ARG A 259 -3.23 -22.78 4.93
C ARG A 259 -4.20 -22.29 3.85
N ASN A 260 -3.93 -21.12 3.27
CA ASN A 260 -4.82 -20.55 2.27
C ASN A 260 -4.82 -21.37 0.98
N LEU A 261 -3.68 -21.92 0.56
CA LEU A 261 -3.59 -22.86 -0.56
C LEU A 261 -4.48 -24.09 -0.34
N HIS A 262 -4.47 -24.67 0.86
CA HIS A 262 -5.34 -25.79 1.21
C HIS A 262 -6.83 -25.40 1.23
N ILE A 263 -7.18 -24.20 1.70
CA ILE A 263 -8.56 -23.69 1.61
C ILE A 263 -9.03 -23.58 0.15
N LEU A 264 -8.14 -23.13 -0.75
CA LEU A 264 -8.44 -23.00 -2.18
C LEU A 264 -8.54 -24.37 -2.89
N SER A 265 -7.75 -25.37 -2.49
CA SER A 265 -7.81 -26.71 -3.10
C SER A 265 -9.11 -27.46 -2.75
N GLY A 266 -9.80 -27.05 -1.68
CA GLY A 266 -11.05 -27.69 -1.25
C GLY A 266 -10.84 -29.04 -0.58
N GLU A 267 -9.59 -29.44 -0.32
CA GLU A 267 -9.27 -30.60 0.48
C GLU A 267 -9.75 -30.34 1.92
N THR A 268 -10.77 -31.05 2.38
CA THR A 268 -11.08 -31.10 3.80
C THR A 268 -9.98 -31.86 4.51
N LYS A 269 -9.41 -31.31 5.58
CA LYS A 269 -8.72 -32.14 6.56
C LYS A 269 -9.67 -33.27 6.95
N ASP A 270 -9.32 -34.51 6.62
CA ASP A 270 -9.91 -35.66 7.27
C ASP A 270 -9.68 -35.47 8.77
N VAL A 271 -10.75 -35.12 9.47
CA VAL A 271 -10.79 -35.16 10.93
C VAL A 271 -10.80 -36.65 11.26
N VAL A 272 -9.60 -37.23 11.38
CA VAL A 272 -9.44 -38.56 11.93
C VAL A 272 -9.98 -38.49 13.36
N SER A 273 -11.11 -39.18 13.54
CA SER A 273 -11.84 -39.43 14.78
C SER A 273 -10.94 -39.93 15.91
#